data_AF-A0A399G7J6-F1
#
_entry.id   AF-A0A399G7J6-F1
#
_cell.length_a   1.000
_cell.length_b   1.000
_cell.length_c   1.000
_cell.angle_alpha   90.00
_cell.angle_beta   90.00
_cell.angle_gamma   90.00
#
_symmetry.space_group_name_H-M   'P 1'
#
loop_
_entity.id
_entity.type
_entity.pdbx_description
1 polymer ?
#
loop_
_entity_poly.entity_id
_entity_poly.type
_entity_poly.pdbx_seq_one_letter_code
_entity_poly.pdbx_strand_id
1 'polypeptide(L)'
;MAAASVLLGLTPTILAKLGPTIAEIALLSSRRPLLSLLLSMGAPVTCSSRFLQFENPVDLLRRPERTGILKPLRFAIAISFFQYVFAMLAIINLIATSVELGRKTVLSWRCSISWLPLMWAITPIACYAPAVLSFQIYRRKVPSCPHTIEDSALRRAVRCEFTISANNRNTMHIAEVSKQVHPGAWSIFLQSTSSLFVILQIVFGTAVFSSLLYIGVEDATVLLLRYATSAFLCRLIMYLELEGMILVAPDQEGNR
;
A
#
# COMPACT_ATOMS: atom_id res chain seq x y z
N MET A 1 -16.72 -16.37 -24.32
CA MET A 1 -16.37 -16.74 -22.93
C MET A 1 -14.87 -16.94 -22.72
N ALA A 2 -14.15 -17.67 -23.59
CA ALA A 2 -12.70 -17.90 -23.42
C ALA A 2 -11.85 -16.61 -23.31
N ALA A 3 -12.16 -15.57 -24.09
CA ALA A 3 -11.46 -14.29 -23.98
C ALA A 3 -11.68 -13.60 -22.62
N ALA A 4 -12.87 -13.75 -22.03
CA ALA A 4 -13.20 -13.15 -20.73
C ALA A 4 -12.43 -13.82 -19.59
N SER A 5 -12.30 -15.16 -19.62
CA SER A 5 -11.53 -15.90 -18.61
C SER A 5 -10.02 -15.61 -18.72
N VAL A 6 -9.49 -15.42 -19.93
CA VAL A 6 -8.09 -14.99 -20.12
C VAL A 6 -7.88 -13.58 -19.55
N LEU A 7 -8.77 -12.63 -19.87
CA LEU A 7 -8.68 -11.26 -19.34
C LEU A 7 -8.77 -11.23 -17.81
N LEU A 8 -9.70 -11.99 -17.24
CA LEU A 8 -9.88 -12.11 -15.79
C LEU A 8 -8.67 -12.82 -15.15
N GLY A 9 -8.14 -13.87 -15.76
CA GLY A 9 -6.91 -14.53 -15.30
C GLY A 9 -5.69 -13.61 -15.28
N LEU A 10 -5.60 -12.66 -16.21
CA LEU A 10 -4.53 -11.64 -16.24
C LEU A 10 -4.82 -10.44 -15.33
N THR A 11 -6.03 -10.30 -14.79
CA THR A 11 -6.43 -9.16 -13.96
C THR A 11 -5.49 -8.96 -12.75
N PRO A 12 -5.13 -9.99 -11.97
CA PRO A 12 -4.21 -9.83 -10.84
C PRO A 12 -2.84 -9.29 -11.24
N THR A 13 -2.29 -9.72 -12.39
CA THR A 13 -0.97 -9.26 -12.84
C THR A 13 -1.01 -7.84 -13.41
N ILE A 14 -2.09 -7.48 -14.10
CA ILE A 14 -2.34 -6.10 -14.57
C ILE A 14 -2.47 -5.16 -13.37
N LEU A 15 -3.27 -5.55 -12.38
CA LEU A 15 -3.48 -4.76 -11.16
C LEU A 15 -2.22 -4.65 -10.30
N ALA A 16 -1.38 -5.69 -10.26
CA ALA A 16 -0.11 -5.63 -9.54
C ALA A 16 0.72 -4.44 -10.01
N LYS A 17 0.75 -4.12 -11.31
CA LYS A 17 1.49 -2.95 -11.84
C LYS A 17 0.98 -1.61 -11.33
N LEU A 18 -0.31 -1.52 -10.98
CA LEU A 18 -0.94 -0.34 -10.41
C LEU A 18 -0.87 -0.31 -8.87
N GLY A 19 -0.62 -1.46 -8.25
CA GLY A 19 -0.61 -1.61 -6.80
C GLY A 19 0.54 -0.86 -6.12
N PRO A 20 0.34 -0.36 -4.88
CA PRO A 20 1.41 0.17 -4.07
C PRO A 20 2.41 -0.91 -3.69
N THR A 21 3.68 -0.54 -3.65
CA THR A 21 4.76 -1.43 -3.24
C THR A 21 4.77 -1.62 -1.74
N ILE A 22 5.29 -2.77 -1.30
CA ILE A 22 5.41 -3.11 0.11
C ILE A 22 6.26 -2.07 0.88
N ALA A 23 7.34 -1.58 0.28
CA ALA A 23 8.23 -0.61 0.88
C ALA A 23 7.57 0.78 1.04
N GLU A 24 6.78 1.22 0.07
CA GLU A 24 6.00 2.46 0.13
C GLU A 24 4.99 2.43 1.28
N ILE A 25 4.24 1.34 1.43
CA ILE A 25 3.26 1.18 2.51
C ILE A 25 3.96 1.05 3.87
N ALA A 26 5.09 0.34 3.94
CA ALA A 26 5.88 0.27 5.17
C ALA A 26 6.41 1.64 5.62
N LEU A 27 6.90 2.47 4.68
CA LEU A 27 7.26 3.87 4.95
C LEU A 27 6.07 4.66 5.50
N LEU A 28 4.94 4.59 4.81
CA LEU A 28 3.75 5.35 5.17
C LEU A 28 3.21 4.96 6.54
N SER A 29 3.21 3.65 6.84
CA SER A 29 2.77 3.12 8.14
C SER A 29 3.58 3.65 9.32
N SER A 30 4.81 4.12 9.10
CA SER A 30 5.61 4.78 10.14
C SER A 30 4.98 6.08 10.63
N ARG A 31 4.29 6.78 9.72
CA ARG A 31 3.79 8.14 9.92
C ARG A 31 2.29 8.16 10.12
N ARG A 32 1.56 7.54 9.18
CA ARG A 32 0.10 7.52 9.08
C ARG A 32 -0.39 6.07 9.02
N PRO A 33 -0.29 5.31 10.14
CA PRO A 33 -0.71 3.92 10.20
C PRO A 33 -2.17 3.69 9.81
N LEU A 34 -3.11 4.59 10.13
CA LEU A 34 -4.53 4.38 9.76
C LEU A 34 -4.72 4.56 8.27
N LEU A 35 -4.12 5.60 7.68
CA LEU A 35 -4.19 5.82 6.24
C LEU A 35 -3.53 4.67 5.48
N SER A 36 -2.37 4.21 5.94
CA SER A 36 -1.68 3.04 5.39
C SER A 36 -2.53 1.77 5.44
N LEU A 37 -3.29 1.58 6.52
CA LEU A 37 -4.20 0.45 6.68
C LEU A 37 -5.41 0.56 5.74
N LEU A 38 -5.97 1.76 5.59
CA LEU A 38 -7.08 1.97 4.65
C LEU A 38 -6.63 1.75 3.20
N LEU A 39 -5.43 2.21 2.84
CA LEU A 39 -4.85 1.97 1.52
C LEU A 39 -4.55 0.49 1.27
N SER A 40 -4.09 -0.23 2.29
CA SER A 40 -3.85 -1.68 2.17
C SER A 40 -5.15 -2.47 2.02
N MET A 41 -6.25 -2.00 2.63
CA MET A 41 -7.60 -2.55 2.44
C MET A 41 -8.20 -2.20 1.08
N GLY A 42 -7.88 -1.02 0.52
CA GLY A 42 -8.44 -0.54 -0.74
C GLY A 42 -7.70 -1.01 -1.98
N ALA A 43 -6.45 -1.48 -1.83
CA ALA A 43 -5.63 -1.97 -2.93
C ALA A 43 -5.86 -3.47 -3.17
N PRO A 44 -6.51 -3.88 -4.28
CA PRO A 44 -6.82 -5.28 -4.57
C PRO A 44 -5.58 -6.18 -4.74
N VAL A 45 -4.46 -5.60 -5.19
CA VAL A 45 -3.22 -6.35 -5.43
C VAL A 45 -2.04 -5.57 -4.92
N THR A 46 -1.12 -6.32 -4.31
CA THR A 46 0.12 -5.81 -3.77
C THR A 46 1.25 -6.02 -4.77
N CYS A 47 2.17 -5.06 -4.84
CA CYS A 47 3.31 -5.12 -5.74
C CYS A 47 4.56 -5.47 -4.94
N SER A 48 5.16 -6.64 -5.20
CA SER A 48 6.46 -6.97 -4.60
C SER A 48 7.58 -6.49 -5.52
N SER A 49 8.47 -5.65 -5.00
CA SER A 49 9.82 -5.58 -5.55
C SER A 49 10.55 -6.89 -5.22
N ARG A 50 11.59 -7.19 -6.00
CA ARG A 50 12.33 -8.46 -6.11
C ARG A 50 12.33 -9.38 -4.87
N PHE A 51 12.06 -10.68 -5.09
CA PHE A 51 12.11 -11.73 -4.07
C PHE A 51 13.48 -11.79 -3.36
N LEU A 52 13.49 -11.91 -2.03
CA LEU A 52 14.68 -11.99 -1.14
C LEU A 52 15.58 -10.75 -1.05
N GLN A 53 15.24 -9.65 -1.72
CA GLN A 53 15.98 -8.40 -1.56
C GLN A 53 15.32 -7.55 -0.47
N PHE A 54 16.08 -7.25 0.60
CA PHE A 54 15.62 -6.28 1.59
C PHE A 54 15.69 -4.87 0.99
N GLU A 55 14.55 -4.36 0.54
CA GLU A 55 14.43 -2.99 0.08
C GLU A 55 14.34 -2.08 1.30
N ASN A 56 15.39 -1.30 1.58
CA ASN A 56 15.30 -0.30 2.64
C ASN A 56 14.25 0.73 2.20
N PRO A 57 13.15 0.88 2.96
CA PRO A 57 12.07 1.76 2.55
C PRO A 57 12.55 3.22 2.54
N VAL A 58 13.57 3.56 3.35
CA VAL A 58 14.21 4.90 3.36
C VAL A 58 14.96 5.24 2.07
N ASP A 59 15.38 4.25 1.28
CA ASP A 59 16.06 4.50 0.01
C ASP A 59 15.11 5.09 -1.04
N LEU A 60 13.79 4.90 -0.87
CA LEU A 60 12.77 5.55 -1.70
C LEU A 60 12.77 7.07 -1.57
N LEU A 61 13.24 7.60 -0.43
CA LEU A 61 13.32 9.03 -0.17
C LEU A 61 14.52 9.70 -0.85
N ARG A 62 15.53 8.91 -1.25
CA ARG A 62 16.77 9.42 -1.87
C ARG A 62 16.73 9.47 -3.40
N ARG A 63 15.67 8.99 -4.05
CA ARG A 63 15.64 8.90 -5.53
C ARG A 63 15.61 10.32 -6.14
N PRO A 64 16.65 10.73 -6.90
CA PRO A 64 16.81 12.10 -7.40
C PRO A 64 15.90 12.45 -8.60
N GLU A 65 15.12 11.50 -9.14
CA GLU A 65 14.30 11.72 -10.34
C GLU A 65 12.93 12.34 -10.10
N ARG A 66 12.49 12.53 -8.84
CA ARG A 66 11.20 13.17 -8.54
C ARG A 66 11.40 14.63 -8.20
N THR A 67 11.23 15.47 -9.22
CA THR A 67 11.19 16.92 -9.05
C THR A 67 9.98 17.25 -8.16
N GLY A 68 10.24 17.67 -6.92
CA GLY A 68 9.20 17.99 -5.95
C GLY A 68 8.35 19.18 -6.39
N ILE A 69 7.26 18.92 -7.12
CA ILE A 69 6.33 19.94 -7.62
C ILE A 69 5.43 20.49 -6.49
N LEU A 70 5.36 19.82 -5.33
CA LEU A 70 4.39 20.10 -4.27
C LEU A 70 4.92 21.05 -3.18
N LYS A 71 4.70 22.36 -3.34
CA LYS A 71 4.94 23.34 -2.26
C LYS A 71 4.08 23.03 -1.01
N PRO A 72 4.51 23.39 0.22
CA PRO A 72 3.71 23.17 1.43
C PRO A 72 2.32 23.80 1.28
N LEU A 73 1.29 22.95 1.26
CA LEU A 73 -0.07 23.37 0.95
C LEU A 73 -0.76 24.00 2.17
N ARG A 74 -1.24 25.24 2.00
CA ARG A 74 -2.12 25.93 2.97
C ARG A 74 -3.41 25.14 3.26
N PHE A 75 -3.82 24.28 2.34
CA PHE A 75 -5.02 23.42 2.45
C PHE A 75 -4.71 22.00 2.94
N ALA A 76 -3.63 21.80 3.72
CA ALA A 76 -3.20 20.47 4.13
C ALA A 76 -4.30 19.66 4.88
N ILE A 77 -5.11 20.32 5.71
CA ILE A 77 -6.19 19.64 6.45
C ILE A 77 -7.29 19.16 5.50
N ALA A 78 -7.69 19.99 4.53
CA ALA A 78 -8.72 19.64 3.55
C ALA A 78 -8.27 18.46 2.67
N ILE A 79 -7.02 18.48 2.21
CA ILE A 79 -6.46 17.39 1.39
C ILE A 79 -6.37 16.09 2.19
N SER A 80 -5.95 16.15 3.46
CA SER A 80 -5.94 14.99 4.36
C SER A 80 -7.34 14.40 4.49
N PHE A 81 -8.36 15.23 4.70
CA PHE A 81 -9.76 14.78 4.74
C PHE A 81 -10.19 14.11 3.42
N PHE A 82 -9.89 14.72 2.27
CA PHE A 82 -10.19 14.11 0.96
C PHE A 82 -9.49 12.78 0.73
N GLN A 83 -8.24 12.61 1.19
CA GLN A 83 -7.53 11.33 1.09
C GLN A 83 -8.26 10.20 1.83
N TYR A 84 -8.78 10.46 3.04
CA TYR A 84 -9.56 9.47 3.77
C TYR A 84 -10.88 9.15 3.08
N VAL A 85 -11.57 10.16 2.52
CA VAL A 85 -12.80 9.95 1.74
C VAL A 85 -12.53 9.09 0.52
N PHE A 86 -11.49 9.39 -0.27
CA PHE A 86 -11.12 8.59 -1.43
C PHE A 86 -10.65 7.18 -1.08
N ALA A 87 -9.93 7.01 0.04
CA ALA A 87 -9.54 5.69 0.52
C ALA A 87 -10.76 4.85 0.92
N MET A 88 -11.73 5.43 1.64
CA MET A 88 -12.98 4.76 1.99
C MET A 88 -13.81 4.41 0.75
N LEU A 89 -13.90 5.31 -0.23
CA LEU A 89 -14.57 5.05 -1.50
C LEU A 89 -13.91 3.89 -2.27
N ALA A 90 -12.57 3.83 -2.28
CA ALA A 90 -11.84 2.74 -2.91
C ALA A 90 -12.14 1.38 -2.26
N ILE A 91 -12.22 1.32 -0.92
CA ILE A 91 -12.57 0.12 -0.15
C ILE A 91 -14.02 -0.30 -0.45
N ILE A 92 -14.97 0.64 -0.38
CA ILE A 92 -16.38 0.36 -0.63
C ILE A 92 -16.55 -0.16 -2.05
N ASN A 93 -15.91 0.47 -3.04
CA ASN A 93 -15.96 0.01 -4.43
C ASN A 93 -15.35 -1.38 -4.57
N LEU A 94 -14.23 -1.66 -3.91
CA LEU A 94 -13.56 -2.97 -3.95
C LEU A 94 -14.45 -4.09 -3.37
N ILE A 95 -15.07 -3.85 -2.21
CA ILE A 95 -15.96 -4.83 -1.57
C ILE A 95 -17.20 -5.03 -2.44
N ALA A 96 -17.84 -3.94 -2.88
CA ALA A 96 -19.03 -4.00 -3.71
C ALA A 96 -18.78 -4.77 -5.02
N THR A 97 -17.67 -4.50 -5.71
CA THR A 97 -17.31 -5.23 -6.95
C THR A 97 -17.06 -6.70 -6.67
N SER A 98 -16.39 -7.05 -5.57
CA SER A 98 -16.12 -8.46 -5.21
C SER A 98 -17.39 -9.25 -4.89
N VAL A 99 -18.35 -8.63 -4.18
CA VAL A 99 -19.65 -9.25 -3.87
C VAL A 99 -20.51 -9.39 -5.12
N GLU A 100 -20.55 -8.36 -5.95
CA GLU A 100 -21.31 -8.37 -7.20
C GLU A 100 -20.78 -9.45 -8.15
N LEU A 101 -19.45 -9.59 -8.24
CA LEU A 101 -18.81 -10.64 -9.03
C LEU A 101 -19.19 -12.04 -8.53
N GLY A 102 -19.11 -12.28 -7.22
CA GLY A 102 -19.47 -13.56 -6.63
C GLY A 102 -20.94 -13.94 -6.80
N ARG A 103 -21.84 -12.96 -6.94
CA ARG A 103 -23.26 -13.19 -7.22
C ARG A 103 -23.56 -13.46 -8.69
N LYS A 104 -22.81 -12.84 -9.60
CA LYS A 104 -23.05 -12.92 -11.06
C LYS A 104 -22.31 -14.06 -11.74
N THR A 105 -21.33 -14.66 -11.08
CA THR A 105 -20.48 -15.70 -11.67
C THR A 105 -20.46 -16.97 -10.82
N VAL A 106 -20.14 -18.10 -11.45
CA VAL A 106 -19.99 -19.40 -10.79
C VAL A 106 -18.55 -19.87 -10.94
N LEU A 107 -17.97 -20.37 -9.85
CA LEU A 107 -16.62 -20.93 -9.86
C LEU A 107 -16.64 -22.38 -10.32
N SER A 108 -15.81 -22.70 -11.30
CA SER A 108 -15.70 -24.05 -11.88
C SER A 108 -15.32 -25.13 -10.85
N TRP A 109 -14.56 -24.79 -9.81
CA TRP A 109 -13.95 -25.78 -8.89
C TRP A 109 -14.80 -26.03 -7.66
N ARG A 110 -15.57 -25.03 -7.25
CA ARG A 110 -16.40 -25.02 -6.05
C ARG A 110 -17.65 -24.19 -6.31
N CYS A 111 -18.63 -24.80 -6.97
CA CYS A 111 -19.89 -24.14 -7.34
C CYS A 111 -20.70 -23.65 -6.12
N SER A 112 -20.47 -24.21 -4.93
CA SER A 112 -21.18 -23.83 -3.69
C SER A 112 -20.63 -22.56 -3.01
N ILE A 113 -19.46 -22.07 -3.42
CA ILE A 113 -18.75 -21.00 -2.71
C ILE A 113 -18.65 -19.77 -3.62
N SER A 114 -19.36 -18.69 -3.28
CA SER A 114 -19.36 -17.42 -4.02
C SER A 114 -18.46 -16.34 -3.42
N TRP A 115 -17.94 -16.54 -2.20
CA TRP A 115 -17.16 -15.55 -1.46
C TRP A 115 -15.63 -15.60 -1.72
N LEU A 116 -15.19 -16.40 -2.68
CA LEU A 116 -13.77 -16.55 -3.06
C LEU A 116 -13.13 -15.26 -3.62
N PRO A 117 -13.79 -14.49 -4.52
CA PRO A 117 -13.26 -13.20 -4.96
C PRO A 117 -13.11 -12.19 -3.82
N LEU A 118 -14.01 -12.25 -2.83
CA LEU A 118 -13.95 -11.42 -1.64
C LEU A 118 -12.79 -11.80 -0.72
N MET A 119 -12.51 -13.10 -0.57
CA MET A 119 -11.30 -13.57 0.12
C MET A 119 -10.02 -13.06 -0.54
N TRP A 120 -9.97 -13.13 -1.87
CA TRP A 120 -8.85 -12.59 -2.62
C TRP A 120 -8.68 -11.07 -2.38
N ALA A 121 -9.78 -10.31 -2.38
CA ALA A 121 -9.74 -8.86 -2.14
C ALA A 121 -9.26 -8.47 -0.73
N ILE A 122 -9.45 -9.33 0.28
CA ILE A 122 -9.02 -9.11 1.68
C ILE A 122 -7.58 -9.59 1.91
N THR A 123 -7.09 -10.52 1.09
CA THR A 123 -5.74 -11.10 1.19
C THR A 123 -4.59 -10.05 1.24
N PRO A 124 -4.62 -8.92 0.49
CA PRO A 124 -3.62 -7.85 0.62
C PRO A 124 -3.31 -7.43 2.05
N ILE A 125 -4.33 -7.35 2.91
CA ILE A 125 -4.19 -6.92 4.31
C ILE A 125 -3.21 -7.85 5.05
N ALA A 126 -3.33 -9.16 4.80
CA ALA A 126 -2.44 -10.16 5.36
C ALA A 126 -1.03 -10.08 4.76
N CYS A 127 -0.90 -9.73 3.48
CA CYS A 127 0.40 -9.54 2.82
C CYS A 127 1.19 -8.37 3.42
N TYR A 128 0.51 -7.27 3.78
CA TYR A 128 1.15 -6.07 4.32
C TYR A 128 1.52 -6.17 5.81
N ALA A 129 0.81 -6.99 6.60
CA ALA A 129 1.05 -7.09 8.04
C ALA A 129 2.51 -7.47 8.40
N PRO A 130 3.15 -8.49 7.78
CA PRO A 130 4.56 -8.82 8.05
C PRO A 130 5.53 -7.70 7.66
N ALA A 131 5.25 -6.96 6.58
CA ALA A 131 6.10 -5.86 6.12
C ALA A 131 6.01 -4.63 7.03
N VAL A 132 4.80 -4.29 7.48
CA VAL A 132 4.61 -3.23 8.48
C VAL A 132 5.29 -3.64 9.79
N LEU A 133 5.15 -4.90 10.20
CA LEU A 133 5.78 -5.41 11.42
C LEU A 133 7.31 -5.38 11.33
N SER A 134 7.89 -5.77 10.19
CA SER A 134 9.34 -5.73 9.96
C SER A 134 9.88 -4.32 10.16
N PHE A 135 9.17 -3.32 9.62
CA PHE A 135 9.54 -1.92 9.73
C PHE A 135 9.34 -1.35 11.14
N GLN A 136 8.28 -1.76 11.85
CA GLN A 136 8.07 -1.34 13.24
C GLN A 136 9.15 -1.90 14.19
N ILE A 137 9.56 -3.16 14.00
CA ILE A 137 10.66 -3.78 14.75
C ILE A 137 11.96 -3.05 14.47
N TYR A 138 12.22 -2.73 13.19
CA TYR A 138 13.37 -1.94 12.78
C TYR A 138 13.38 -0.55 13.44
N ARG A 139 12.24 0.14 13.44
CA ARG A 139 12.09 1.46 14.07
C ARG A 139 12.30 1.44 15.58
N ARG A 140 11.84 0.40 16.29
CA ARG A 140 12.04 0.27 17.74
C ARG A 140 13.52 0.20 18.15
N LYS A 141 14.41 -0.19 17.23
CA LYS A 141 15.87 -0.22 17.48
C LYS A 141 16.54 1.14 17.28
N VAL A 142 15.87 2.10 16.66
CA VAL A 142 16.39 3.45 16.48
C VAL A 142 16.23 4.21 17.80
N PRO A 143 17.32 4.63 18.46
CA PRO A 143 17.22 5.42 19.68
C PRO A 143 16.47 6.73 19.37
N SER A 144 15.38 6.97 20.10
CA SER A 144 14.62 8.21 19.97
C SER A 144 15.42 9.37 20.53
N CYS A 145 15.33 10.56 19.91
CA CYS A 145 15.87 11.77 20.52
C CYS A 145 15.29 11.94 21.94
N PRO A 146 16.09 12.36 22.93
CA PRO A 146 15.56 12.78 24.22
C PRO A 146 14.67 14.00 23.99
N HIS A 147 13.35 13.84 24.14
CA HIS A 147 12.40 14.94 24.01
C HIS A 147 11.92 15.42 25.37
N THR A 148 11.92 16.74 25.52
CA THR A 148 11.38 17.53 26.62
C THR A 148 9.89 17.25 26.81
N ILE A 149 9.57 16.77 28.01
CA ILE A 149 8.38 16.89 28.88
C ILE A 149 7.04 17.38 28.24
N GLU A 150 5.99 16.58 28.48
CA GLU A 150 4.55 16.97 28.53
C GLU A 150 3.63 17.01 27.29
N ASP A 151 3.93 16.31 26.19
CA ASP A 151 2.86 15.92 25.25
C ASP A 151 2.55 14.44 25.41
N SER A 152 1.29 14.10 25.71
CA SER A 152 0.85 12.70 25.70
C SER A 152 1.14 12.09 24.32
N ALA A 153 1.90 10.99 24.30
CA ALA A 153 2.35 10.34 23.08
C ALA A 153 1.20 10.05 22.09
N LEU A 154 0.00 9.83 22.64
CA LEU A 154 -1.24 9.60 21.91
C LEU A 154 -1.73 10.85 21.17
N ARG A 155 -1.69 12.04 21.80
CA ARG A 155 -2.08 13.31 21.15
C ARG A 155 -1.12 13.67 20.02
N ARG A 156 0.18 13.39 20.20
CA ARG A 156 1.20 13.57 19.15
C ARG A 156 0.99 12.59 17.99
N ALA A 157 0.68 11.32 18.28
CA ALA A 157 0.37 10.32 17.25
C ALA A 157 -0.87 10.70 16.43
N VAL A 158 -1.96 11.11 17.08
CA VAL A 158 -3.20 11.56 16.41
C VAL A 158 -2.95 12.82 15.59
N ARG A 159 -2.20 13.80 16.12
CA ARG A 159 -1.88 15.03 15.37
C ARG A 159 -1.01 14.75 14.14
N CYS A 160 -0.06 13.82 14.24
CA CYS A 160 0.77 13.38 13.13
C CYS A 160 -0.05 12.61 12.08
N GLU A 161 -1.06 11.84 12.47
CA GLU A 161 -1.96 11.13 11.56
C GLU A 161 -2.69 12.12 10.64
N PHE A 162 -3.28 13.18 11.21
CA PHE A 162 -4.07 14.14 10.43
C PHE A 162 -3.25 15.22 9.71
N THR A 163 -1.96 15.37 10.04
CA THR A 163 -1.06 16.34 9.39
C THR A 163 -0.38 15.71 8.17
N ILE A 164 -0.53 16.33 6.99
CA ILE A 164 0.08 15.83 5.73
C ILE A 164 1.60 15.70 5.87
N SER A 165 2.15 14.64 5.28
CA SER A 165 3.58 14.32 5.33
C SER A 165 4.48 15.49 4.88
N ALA A 166 4.04 16.28 3.89
CA ALA A 166 4.72 17.50 3.40
C ALA A 166 4.87 18.63 4.43
N ASN A 167 4.07 18.64 5.51
CA ASN A 167 4.10 19.68 6.54
C ASN A 167 4.84 19.23 7.81
N ASN A 168 5.30 17.98 7.88
CA ASN A 168 5.90 17.40 9.09
C ASN A 168 7.41 17.21 8.94
N ARG A 169 8.20 18.15 9.48
CA ARG A 169 9.68 18.18 9.40
C ARG A 169 10.40 17.02 10.10
N ASN A 170 9.69 16.22 10.91
CA ASN A 170 10.30 15.13 11.69
C ASN A 170 10.71 13.91 10.84
N THR A 171 10.52 13.93 9.52
CA THR A 171 10.84 12.82 8.58
C THR A 171 12.34 12.52 8.48
N MET A 172 13.17 13.55 8.61
CA MET A 172 14.61 13.51 8.37
C MET A 172 15.40 12.66 9.39
N HIS A 173 15.13 12.82 10.70
CA HIS A 173 15.89 12.11 11.75
C HIS A 173 15.73 10.58 11.68
N ILE A 174 14.58 10.08 11.22
CA ILE A 174 14.36 8.63 11.10
C ILE A 174 15.13 8.06 9.90
N ALA A 175 15.23 8.80 8.80
CA ALA A 175 15.95 8.36 7.60
C ALA A 175 17.47 8.35 7.80
N GLU A 176 18.02 9.33 8.53
CA GLU A 176 19.46 9.42 8.80
C GLU A 176 19.94 8.38 9.81
N VAL A 177 19.21 8.18 10.92
CA VAL A 177 19.59 7.18 11.93
C VAL A 177 19.36 5.75 11.45
N SER A 178 18.37 5.55 10.56
CA SER A 178 18.15 4.27 9.87
C SER A 178 19.39 3.82 9.08
N LYS A 179 20.10 4.73 8.41
CA LYS A 179 21.28 4.38 7.60
C LYS A 179 22.40 3.68 8.41
N GLN A 180 22.50 3.93 9.71
CA GLN A 180 23.54 3.36 10.57
C GLN A 180 23.17 1.99 11.17
N VAL A 181 21.89 1.60 11.10
CA VAL A 181 21.40 0.37 11.72
C VAL A 181 21.26 -0.73 10.66
N HIS A 182 22.11 -1.75 10.77
CA HIS A 182 22.02 -2.95 9.94
C HIS A 182 20.67 -3.66 10.15
N PRO A 183 19.99 -4.11 9.09
CA PRO A 183 18.73 -4.83 9.23
C PRO A 183 18.95 -6.11 10.04
N GLY A 184 18.11 -6.33 11.05
CA GLY A 184 18.16 -7.55 11.83
C GLY A 184 17.67 -8.75 11.01
N ALA A 185 18.14 -9.96 11.34
CA ALA A 185 17.68 -11.18 10.67
C ALA A 185 16.13 -11.31 10.65
N TRP A 186 15.46 -10.89 11.73
CA TRP A 186 14.01 -10.87 11.83
C TRP A 186 13.32 -9.94 10.83
N SER A 187 13.87 -8.76 10.54
CA SER A 187 13.28 -7.85 9.55
C SER A 187 13.42 -8.40 8.13
N ILE A 188 14.54 -9.06 7.84
CA ILE A 188 14.78 -9.73 6.55
C ILE A 188 13.82 -10.92 6.37
N PHE A 189 13.66 -11.74 7.40
CA PHE A 189 12.74 -12.87 7.37
C PHE A 189 11.30 -12.42 7.13
N LEU A 190 10.80 -11.44 7.91
CA LEU A 190 9.44 -10.92 7.76
C LEU A 190 9.18 -10.28 6.39
N GLN A 191 10.17 -9.55 5.85
CA GLN A 191 10.07 -8.98 4.50
C GLN A 191 10.03 -10.08 3.44
N SER A 192 10.84 -11.13 3.59
CA SER A 192 10.85 -12.29 2.70
C SER A 192 9.51 -13.04 2.75
N THR A 193 8.95 -13.23 3.95
CA THR A 193 7.61 -13.80 4.14
C THR A 193 6.54 -12.95 3.44
N SER A 194 6.56 -11.62 3.58
CA SER A 194 5.62 -10.74 2.87
C SER A 194 5.73 -10.93 1.34
N SER A 195 6.93 -10.97 0.79
CA SER A 195 7.14 -11.17 -0.65
C SER A 195 6.60 -12.52 -1.15
N LEU A 196 6.73 -13.61 -0.36
CA LEU A 196 6.09 -14.89 -0.66
C LEU A 196 4.57 -14.77 -0.68
N PHE A 197 3.98 -14.12 0.32
CA PHE A 197 2.54 -13.91 0.38
C PHE A 197 2.01 -13.12 -0.81
N VAL A 198 2.75 -12.13 -1.32
CA VAL A 198 2.37 -11.39 -2.53
C VAL A 198 2.36 -12.30 -3.76
N ILE A 199 3.39 -13.14 -3.94
CA ILE A 199 3.43 -14.09 -5.06
C ILE A 199 2.25 -15.06 -4.97
N LEU A 200 1.99 -15.61 -3.79
CA LEU A 200 0.86 -16.51 -3.55
C LEU A 200 -0.49 -15.82 -3.78
N GLN A 201 -0.63 -14.55 -3.40
CA GLN A 201 -1.83 -13.76 -3.64
C GLN A 201 -2.10 -13.59 -5.13
N ILE A 202 -1.07 -13.33 -5.95
CA ILE A 202 -1.21 -13.20 -7.40
C ILE A 202 -1.63 -14.54 -7.99
N VAL A 203 -0.96 -15.64 -7.63
CA VAL A 203 -1.31 -16.98 -8.12
C VAL A 203 -2.73 -17.36 -7.71
N PHE A 204 -3.11 -17.11 -6.45
CA PHE A 204 -4.46 -17.36 -5.95
C PHE A 204 -5.51 -16.53 -6.67
N GLY A 205 -5.23 -15.26 -6.94
CA GLY A 205 -6.10 -14.42 -7.77
C GLY A 205 -6.28 -14.98 -9.16
N THR A 206 -5.18 -15.32 -9.83
CA THR A 206 -5.22 -15.84 -11.21
C THR A 206 -6.05 -17.12 -11.27
N ALA A 207 -5.85 -18.00 -10.29
CA ALA A 207 -6.65 -19.19 -10.06
C ALA A 207 -8.16 -18.87 -9.92
N VAL A 208 -8.53 -17.98 -9.01
CA VAL A 208 -9.93 -17.62 -8.74
C VAL A 208 -10.58 -16.97 -9.97
N PHE A 209 -9.94 -15.98 -10.59
CA PHE A 209 -10.50 -15.20 -11.69
C PHE A 209 -10.56 -15.96 -13.02
N SER A 210 -9.56 -16.80 -13.34
CA SER A 210 -9.60 -17.65 -14.55
C SER A 210 -10.72 -18.68 -14.53
N SER A 211 -11.31 -18.90 -13.36
CA SER A 211 -12.25 -19.98 -13.08
C SER A 211 -13.69 -19.51 -12.95
N LEU A 212 -13.92 -18.21 -13.13
CA LEU A 212 -15.23 -17.61 -13.18
C LEU A 212 -15.88 -17.94 -14.53
N LEU A 213 -17.03 -18.59 -14.46
CA LEU A 213 -17.85 -18.93 -15.62
C LEU A 213 -19.04 -17.95 -15.73
N TYR A 214 -19.67 -17.94 -16.90
CA TYR A 214 -20.88 -17.16 -17.21
C TYR A 214 -20.71 -15.63 -17.19
N ILE A 215 -19.53 -15.13 -17.56
CA ILE A 215 -19.28 -13.70 -17.72
C ILE A 215 -18.93 -13.33 -19.17
N GLY A 216 -19.58 -12.27 -19.66
CA GLY A 216 -19.26 -11.66 -20.95
C GLY A 216 -17.91 -10.94 -20.91
N VAL A 217 -17.29 -10.75 -22.08
CA VAL A 217 -16.03 -9.98 -22.17
C VAL A 217 -16.27 -8.52 -21.79
N GLU A 218 -17.40 -7.94 -22.19
CA GLU A 218 -17.79 -6.57 -21.87
C GLU A 218 -18.00 -6.36 -20.36
N ASP A 219 -18.69 -7.29 -19.70
CA ASP A 219 -18.84 -7.24 -18.25
C ASP A 219 -17.51 -7.41 -17.53
N ALA A 220 -16.64 -8.29 -18.04
CA ALA A 220 -15.31 -8.52 -17.50
C ALA A 220 -14.40 -7.28 -17.62
N THR A 221 -14.45 -6.53 -18.74
CA THR A 221 -13.67 -5.30 -18.90
C THR A 221 -14.17 -4.19 -17.98
N VAL A 222 -15.48 -4.03 -17.82
CA VAL A 222 -16.07 -3.06 -16.87
C VAL A 222 -15.64 -3.40 -15.45
N LEU A 223 -15.66 -4.68 -15.08
CA LEU A 223 -15.21 -5.14 -13.77
C LEU A 223 -13.72 -4.86 -13.54
N LEU A 224 -12.87 -5.18 -14.52
CA LEU A 224 -11.43 -4.88 -14.49
C LEU A 224 -11.19 -3.39 -14.28
N LEU A 225 -11.90 -2.53 -15.01
CA LEU A 225 -11.81 -1.08 -14.86
C LEU A 225 -12.20 -0.62 -13.45
N ARG A 226 -13.28 -1.17 -12.87
CA ARG A 226 -13.69 -0.84 -11.50
C ARG A 226 -12.61 -1.24 -10.49
N TYR A 227 -12.01 -2.41 -10.62
CA TYR A 227 -10.88 -2.81 -9.77
C TYR A 227 -9.65 -1.92 -9.98
N ALA A 228 -9.36 -1.57 -11.23
CA ALA A 228 -8.27 -0.65 -11.57
C ALA A 228 -8.51 0.75 -11.00
N THR A 229 -9.76 1.24 -10.94
CA THR A 229 -10.05 2.55 -10.33
C THR A 229 -9.75 2.59 -8.83
N SER A 230 -10.08 1.53 -8.08
CA SER A 230 -9.71 1.46 -6.66
C SER A 230 -8.18 1.41 -6.50
N ALA A 231 -7.50 0.56 -7.27
CA ALA A 231 -6.04 0.46 -7.24
C ALA A 231 -5.37 1.80 -7.61
N PHE A 232 -5.87 2.49 -8.63
CA PHE A 232 -5.37 3.78 -9.09
C PHE A 232 -5.58 4.87 -8.05
N LEU A 233 -6.75 4.94 -7.40
CA LEU A 233 -6.99 5.90 -6.32
C LEU A 233 -6.04 5.67 -5.15
N CYS A 234 -5.85 4.41 -4.72
CA CYS A 234 -4.88 4.08 -3.68
C CYS A 234 -3.44 4.46 -4.09
N ARG A 235 -3.07 4.22 -5.36
CA ARG A 235 -1.77 4.57 -5.91
C ARG A 235 -1.55 6.08 -5.93
N LEU A 236 -2.57 6.86 -6.32
CA LEU A 236 -2.52 8.32 -6.35
C LEU A 236 -2.32 8.90 -4.95
N ILE A 237 -3.08 8.42 -3.97
CA ILE A 237 -2.92 8.85 -2.56
C ILE A 237 -1.52 8.53 -2.05
N MET A 238 -1.04 7.29 -2.29
CA MET A 238 0.30 6.86 -1.89
C MET A 238 1.39 7.73 -2.54
N TYR A 239 1.23 8.05 -3.83
CA TYR A 239 2.15 8.90 -4.58
C TYR A 239 2.22 10.31 -3.97
N LEU A 240 1.08 10.93 -3.67
CA LEU A 240 1.02 12.26 -3.06
C LEU A 240 1.70 12.32 -1.69
N GLU A 241 1.48 11.30 -0.84
CA GLU A 241 2.13 11.23 0.47
C GLU A 241 3.64 11.02 0.36
N LEU A 242 4.08 10.16 -0.56
CA LEU A 242 5.50 9.89 -0.78
C LEU A 242 6.25 11.12 -1.30
N GLU A 243 5.68 11.84 -2.27
CA GLU A 243 6.22 13.13 -2.74
C GLU A 243 6.34 14.14 -1.59
N GLY A 244 5.34 14.19 -0.70
CA GLY A 244 5.40 15.02 0.50
C GLY A 244 6.55 14.63 1.43
N MET A 245 6.83 13.33 1.59
CA MET A 245 7.97 12.87 2.40
C MET A 245 9.32 13.21 1.77
N ILE A 246 9.43 13.08 0.44
CA ILE A 246 10.65 13.40 -0.32
C ILE A 246 10.95 14.90 -0.24
N LEU A 247 9.94 15.75 -0.40
CA LEU A 247 10.12 17.21 -0.37
C LEU A 247 10.55 17.75 0.99
N VAL A 248 10.28 17.02 2.07
CA VAL A 248 10.72 17.36 3.42
C VAL A 248 12.10 16.77 3.75
N ALA A 249 12.65 15.94 2.87
CA ALA A 249 13.97 15.33 3.02
C ALA A 249 15.18 16.12 2.45
N PRO A 250 15.13 17.39 1.98
CA PRO A 250 16.19 17.93 1.15
C PRO A 250 17.52 18.14 1.91
N ASP A 251 18.53 17.48 1.34
CA ASP A 251 19.97 17.81 1.21
C ASP A 251 20.71 18.48 2.37
N GLN A 252 21.35 17.65 3.20
CA GLN A 252 22.57 18.02 3.94
C GLN A 252 23.87 17.79 3.13
N GLU A 253 23.81 17.29 1.88
CA GLU A 253 25.03 17.02 1.09
C GLU A 253 25.58 18.25 0.33
N GLY A 254 24.99 19.45 0.50
CA GLY A 254 25.36 20.66 -0.25
C GLY A 254 26.14 21.75 0.51
N ASN A 255 26.73 21.49 1.68
CA ASN A 255 27.56 22.49 2.36
C ASN A 255 28.71 21.87 3.18
N ARG A 256 29.69 21.29 2.49
CA ARG A 256 31.04 21.08 3.01
C ARG A 256 32.07 21.38 1.92
#